data_AF-A0AAN4WXU7-F1
#
_entry.id   AF-A0AAN4WXU7-F1
#
_cell.length_a   1.000
_cell.length_b   1.000
_cell.length_c   1.000
_cell.angle_alpha   90.00
_cell.angle_beta   90.00
_cell.angle_gamma   90.00
#
_symmetry.space_group_name_H-M   'P 1'
#
loop_
_entity.id
_entity.type
_entity.pdbx_description
1 polymer ?
#
loop_
_entity_poly.entity_id
_entity_poly.type
_entity_poly.pdbx_seq_one_letter_code
_entity_poly.pdbx_strand_id
1 'polypeptide(L)'
;MKITRLAAAAALVTCAVASHAAHVAFMYENGPNVEVTGSGPVNTTALTVAGPVFGFSSQMRPAVGSVAYGTTVNADRFTGFTGPASYGSRTLVFASSSSGQRVALSGTSGFLFVPQGYVSGSPLSGGAVWNATTLAGLGATPGTYVWTWGTGLNADSFTLRVSLAPAPYVTATQTVAGAFIPGSTATYTLVLTNSGPAALANNPGNEFTNVLPAGVTLVSATASSGTAVANRNAAAMNQGRRSRS
;
A
#
# COMPACT_ATOMS: atom_id res chain seq x y z
N MET A 1 -14.34 52.23 26.59
CA MET A 1 -14.41 50.81 26.99
C MET A 1 -13.62 50.01 25.97
N LYS A 2 -12.46 49.48 26.37
CA LYS A 2 -11.49 48.77 25.51
C LYS A 2 -12.03 47.37 25.23
N ILE A 3 -12.23 47.02 23.96
CA ILE A 3 -12.45 45.62 23.56
C ILE A 3 -11.14 45.13 22.93
N THR A 4 -10.41 44.38 23.75
CA THR A 4 -9.13 43.74 23.45
C THR A 4 -9.33 42.71 22.34
N ARG A 5 -8.57 42.83 21.24
CA ARG A 5 -8.50 41.81 20.19
C ARG A 5 -7.81 40.57 20.75
N LEU A 6 -8.55 39.46 20.91
CA LEU A 6 -7.91 38.15 21.08
C LEU A 6 -7.39 37.69 19.72
N ALA A 7 -6.07 37.61 19.59
CA ALA A 7 -5.44 36.85 18.53
C ALA A 7 -5.74 35.37 18.76
N ALA A 8 -6.65 34.79 17.97
CA ALA A 8 -6.80 33.35 17.90
C ALA A 8 -5.60 32.81 17.12
N ALA A 9 -4.70 32.14 17.83
CA ALA A 9 -3.60 31.41 17.21
C ALA A 9 -4.20 30.39 16.21
N ALA A 10 -3.82 30.51 14.95
CA ALA A 10 -4.13 29.52 13.93
C ALA A 10 -3.32 28.25 14.25
N ALA A 11 -3.89 27.36 15.04
CA ALA A 11 -3.39 26.00 15.15
C ALA A 11 -3.72 25.30 13.82
N LEU A 12 -2.73 25.16 12.94
CA LEU A 12 -2.76 24.19 11.87
C LEU A 12 -2.81 22.80 12.54
N VAL A 13 -4.01 22.32 12.84
CA VAL A 13 -4.21 20.91 13.19
C VAL A 13 -4.11 20.14 11.87
N THR A 14 -2.88 19.80 11.49
CA THR A 14 -2.69 18.67 10.59
C THR A 14 -3.14 17.44 11.36
N CYS A 15 -4.37 16.99 11.13
CA CYS A 15 -4.71 15.60 11.40
C CYS A 15 -3.94 14.78 10.36
N ALA A 16 -2.64 14.59 10.60
CA ALA A 16 -1.89 13.56 9.91
C ALA A 16 -2.45 12.24 10.45
N VAL A 17 -3.39 11.65 9.72
CA VAL A 17 -3.52 10.19 9.75
C VAL A 17 -2.10 9.68 9.54
N ALA A 18 -1.58 8.91 10.49
CA ALA A 18 -0.25 8.32 10.33
C ALA A 18 -0.25 7.60 8.98
N SER A 19 0.45 8.19 8.00
CA SER A 19 0.69 7.56 6.71
C SER A 19 1.67 6.44 7.00
N HIS A 20 1.16 5.30 7.49
CA HIS A 20 1.98 4.12 7.70
C HIS A 20 2.61 3.75 6.36
N ALA A 21 3.91 3.50 6.36
CA ALA A 21 4.68 3.18 5.18
C ALA A 21 4.42 1.73 4.73
N ALA A 22 3.17 1.38 4.42
CA ALA A 22 2.80 -0.01 4.21
C ALA A 22 3.34 -0.52 2.86
N HIS A 23 4.29 -1.44 2.89
CA HIS A 23 4.69 -2.18 1.71
C HIS A 23 3.65 -3.25 1.41
N VAL A 24 3.15 -3.29 0.18
CA VAL A 24 2.14 -4.27 -0.24
C VAL A 24 2.65 -5.05 -1.43
N ALA A 25 2.68 -6.36 -1.30
CA ALA A 25 2.95 -7.32 -2.36
C ALA A 25 1.67 -8.07 -2.75
N PHE A 26 1.49 -8.27 -4.04
CA PHE A 26 0.42 -9.05 -4.63
C PHE A 26 1.03 -10.27 -5.29
N MET A 27 0.54 -11.46 -4.94
CA MET A 27 0.85 -12.73 -5.59
C MET A 27 -0.41 -13.22 -6.29
N TYR A 28 -0.37 -13.39 -7.60
CA TYR A 28 -1.56 -13.75 -8.37
C TYR A 28 -1.27 -14.60 -9.59
N GLU A 29 -2.27 -15.34 -10.04
CA GLU A 29 -2.22 -16.04 -11.33
C GLU A 29 -2.46 -15.03 -12.47
N ASN A 30 -1.57 -15.03 -13.46
CA ASN A 30 -1.68 -14.24 -14.68
C ASN A 30 -1.46 -15.14 -15.89
N GLY A 31 -2.57 -15.59 -16.50
CA GLY A 31 -2.52 -16.62 -17.53
C GLY A 31 -1.87 -17.91 -17.02
N PRO A 32 -0.83 -18.45 -17.67
CA PRO A 32 -0.18 -19.69 -17.25
C PRO A 32 0.85 -19.50 -16.12
N ASN A 33 1.03 -18.28 -15.61
CA ASN A 33 2.12 -17.94 -14.70
C ASN A 33 1.57 -17.48 -13.35
N VAL A 34 2.41 -17.51 -12.33
CA VAL A 34 2.20 -16.77 -11.09
C VAL A 34 3.16 -15.59 -11.06
N GLU A 35 2.64 -14.41 -10.76
CA GLU A 35 3.41 -13.17 -10.64
C GLU A 35 3.36 -12.64 -9.21
N VAL A 36 4.46 -12.02 -8.79
CA VAL A 36 4.52 -11.18 -7.60
C VAL A 36 4.90 -9.76 -8.01
N THR A 37 4.11 -8.79 -7.59
CA THR A 37 4.44 -7.36 -7.68
C THR A 37 4.35 -6.73 -6.31
N GLY A 38 5.37 -5.98 -5.91
CA GLY A 38 5.45 -5.31 -4.62
C GLY A 38 5.73 -3.84 -4.78
N SER A 39 5.00 -3.00 -4.06
CA SER A 39 5.23 -1.56 -4.05
C SER A 39 4.93 -0.93 -2.71
N GLY A 40 5.47 0.26 -2.50
CA GLY A 40 5.29 1.05 -1.30
C GLY A 40 6.59 1.19 -0.50
N PRO A 41 6.65 2.15 0.42
CA PRO A 41 7.79 2.30 1.31
C PRO A 41 7.82 1.22 2.38
N VAL A 42 8.90 1.18 3.18
CA VAL A 42 9.05 0.40 4.41
C VAL A 42 9.67 1.36 5.44
N ASN A 43 9.06 1.52 6.60
CA ASN A 43 9.63 2.24 7.74
C ASN A 43 10.45 1.28 8.60
N THR A 44 11.77 1.38 8.52
CA THR A 44 12.69 0.51 9.26
C THR A 44 13.05 1.04 10.65
N THR A 45 12.50 2.18 11.09
CA THR A 45 12.91 2.86 12.34
C THR A 45 12.69 2.03 13.60
N ALA A 46 11.66 1.17 13.62
CA ALA A 46 11.38 0.28 14.74
C ALA A 46 11.98 -1.14 14.59
N LEU A 47 12.69 -1.41 13.50
CA LEU A 47 13.33 -2.71 13.25
C LEU A 47 14.77 -2.72 13.76
N THR A 48 15.29 -3.91 14.03
CA THR A 48 16.68 -4.13 14.41
C THR A 48 17.51 -4.56 13.21
N VAL A 49 18.65 -3.92 12.97
CA VAL A 49 19.58 -4.30 11.90
C VAL A 49 20.25 -5.63 12.23
N ALA A 50 20.20 -6.57 11.30
CA ALA A 50 20.79 -7.91 11.41
C ALA A 50 21.96 -8.13 10.42
N GLY A 51 22.51 -7.04 9.87
CA GLY A 51 23.65 -7.02 8.93
C GLY A 51 23.24 -7.17 7.46
N PRO A 52 24.20 -6.99 6.53
CA PRO A 52 23.95 -7.16 5.11
C PRO A 52 23.88 -8.64 4.71
N VAL A 53 23.19 -8.91 3.61
CA VAL A 53 23.20 -10.20 2.93
C VAL A 53 23.54 -10.01 1.46
N PHE A 54 24.41 -10.89 0.96
CA PHE A 54 24.90 -10.88 -0.42
C PHE A 54 24.37 -12.09 -1.17
N GLY A 55 23.83 -11.87 -2.38
CA GLY A 55 23.61 -12.95 -3.34
C GLY A 55 22.48 -13.91 -2.98
N PHE A 56 21.25 -13.41 -2.80
CA PHE A 56 20.06 -14.27 -2.74
C PHE A 56 19.09 -13.99 -3.89
N SER A 57 18.63 -15.05 -4.53
CA SER A 57 17.73 -15.00 -5.66
C SER A 57 16.27 -14.80 -5.22
N SER A 58 15.45 -14.27 -6.13
CA SER A 58 14.00 -14.26 -5.94
C SER A 58 13.49 -15.69 -5.85
N GLN A 59 12.68 -15.93 -4.83
CA GLN A 59 12.24 -17.25 -4.45
C GLN A 59 11.02 -17.12 -3.55
N MET A 60 10.33 -18.23 -3.34
CA MET A 60 9.27 -18.34 -2.36
C MET A 60 9.38 -19.64 -1.58
N ARG A 61 8.91 -19.59 -0.33
CA ARG A 61 8.76 -20.74 0.57
C ARG A 61 7.48 -20.55 1.40
N PRO A 62 6.28 -20.85 0.85
CA PRO A 62 5.02 -20.68 1.57
C PRO A 62 4.98 -21.32 2.96
N ALA A 63 5.60 -22.50 3.13
CA ALA A 63 5.65 -23.23 4.40
C ALA A 63 6.33 -22.48 5.55
N VAL A 64 7.20 -21.52 5.24
CA VAL A 64 7.92 -20.71 6.24
C VAL A 64 7.62 -19.22 6.10
N GLY A 65 6.55 -18.89 5.37
CA GLY A 65 6.07 -17.52 5.25
C GLY A 65 7.06 -16.63 4.52
N SER A 66 7.79 -17.18 3.53
CA SER A 66 8.85 -16.44 2.84
C SER A 66 8.52 -16.16 1.38
N VAL A 67 8.69 -14.89 1.00
CA VAL A 67 8.57 -14.39 -0.37
C VAL A 67 9.74 -13.43 -0.63
N ALA A 68 10.37 -13.55 -1.79
CA ALA A 68 11.46 -12.69 -2.23
C ALA A 68 11.29 -12.36 -3.72
N TYR A 69 11.35 -11.07 -4.06
CA TYR A 69 11.28 -10.57 -5.44
C TYR A 69 12.30 -9.44 -5.64
N GLY A 70 12.46 -8.98 -6.89
CA GLY A 70 13.46 -7.95 -7.24
C GLY A 70 14.72 -8.49 -7.94
N THR A 71 15.60 -7.61 -8.40
CA THR A 71 16.89 -7.97 -9.04
C THR A 71 18.12 -7.49 -8.27
N THR A 72 17.99 -6.54 -7.34
CA THR A 72 19.11 -6.06 -6.50
C THR A 72 19.57 -7.13 -5.51
N VAL A 73 20.63 -7.86 -5.79
CA VAL A 73 21.02 -9.05 -4.98
C VAL A 73 21.63 -8.74 -3.61
N ASN A 74 22.07 -7.50 -3.38
CA ASN A 74 22.56 -7.05 -2.08
C ASN A 74 21.42 -6.39 -1.29
N ALA A 75 21.25 -6.80 -0.05
CA ALA A 75 20.20 -6.30 0.82
C ALA A 75 20.71 -6.01 2.24
N ASP A 76 20.06 -5.05 2.89
CA ASP A 76 20.11 -4.92 4.34
C ASP A 76 19.02 -5.80 4.96
N ARG A 77 19.38 -6.53 6.01
CA ARG A 77 18.48 -7.45 6.72
C ARG A 77 18.07 -6.85 8.06
N PHE A 78 16.79 -7.01 8.38
CA PHE A 78 16.15 -6.51 9.58
C PHE A 78 15.37 -7.60 10.30
N THR A 79 15.23 -7.47 11.62
CA THR A 79 14.39 -8.29 12.51
C THR A 79 13.48 -7.40 13.36
N GLY A 80 12.57 -8.00 14.13
CA GLY A 80 11.71 -7.27 15.08
C GLY A 80 10.27 -7.06 14.62
N PHE A 81 9.79 -7.89 13.69
CA PHE A 81 8.38 -7.94 13.29
C PHE A 81 7.68 -9.20 13.81
N THR A 82 6.36 -9.16 13.80
CA THR A 82 5.48 -10.29 14.13
C THR A 82 4.52 -10.53 12.98
N GLY A 83 4.01 -11.75 12.81
CA GLY A 83 3.04 -12.06 11.76
C GLY A 83 3.00 -13.56 11.44
N PRO A 84 2.35 -13.95 10.33
CA PRO A 84 2.18 -15.34 9.95
C PRO A 84 3.51 -16.09 9.76
N ALA A 85 3.57 -17.32 10.28
CA ALA A 85 4.72 -18.21 10.05
C ALA A 85 4.68 -18.88 8.67
N SER A 86 3.52 -18.93 8.01
CA SER A 86 3.31 -19.57 6.71
C SER A 86 2.18 -18.89 5.92
N TYR A 87 2.21 -19.01 4.60
CA TYR A 87 1.09 -18.70 3.70
C TYR A 87 0.75 -19.87 2.75
N GLY A 88 1.17 -21.08 3.12
CA GLY A 88 0.95 -22.28 2.34
C GLY A 88 1.88 -23.41 2.76
N SER A 89 2.09 -24.40 1.89
CA SER A 89 2.73 -25.67 2.24
C SER A 89 4.02 -25.97 1.49
N ARG A 90 4.32 -25.26 0.40
CA ARG A 90 5.51 -25.56 -0.41
C ARG A 90 6.78 -25.04 0.24
N THR A 91 7.87 -25.75 0.01
CA THR A 91 9.22 -25.34 0.39
C THR A 91 9.79 -24.42 -0.69
N LEU A 92 11.07 -24.57 -1.05
CA LEU A 92 11.77 -23.65 -1.92
C LEU A 92 11.39 -23.79 -3.38
N VAL A 93 10.99 -22.68 -4.00
CA VAL A 93 10.84 -22.53 -5.44
C VAL A 93 11.47 -21.21 -5.87
N PHE A 94 12.45 -21.27 -6.77
CA PHE A 94 13.05 -20.07 -7.36
C PHE A 94 12.15 -19.47 -8.43
N ALA A 95 12.17 -18.14 -8.53
CA ALA A 95 11.47 -17.44 -9.60
C ALA A 95 12.16 -17.70 -10.95
N SER A 96 11.37 -17.75 -12.03
CA SER A 96 11.86 -17.83 -13.40
C SER A 96 12.48 -16.51 -13.87
N SER A 97 11.96 -15.38 -13.42
CA SER A 97 12.50 -14.05 -13.70
C SER A 97 12.16 -13.06 -12.59
N SER A 98 12.81 -11.89 -12.57
CA SER A 98 12.55 -10.83 -11.60
C SER A 98 12.87 -9.45 -12.15
N SER A 99 12.32 -8.42 -11.53
CA SER A 99 12.48 -7.01 -11.93
C SER A 99 12.49 -6.08 -10.72
N GLY A 100 13.14 -4.92 -10.84
CA GLY A 100 13.09 -3.85 -9.85
C GLY A 100 13.88 -4.13 -8.56
N GLN A 101 13.47 -3.45 -7.50
CA GLN A 101 14.15 -3.45 -6.21
C GLN A 101 13.84 -4.72 -5.41
N ARG A 102 14.86 -5.21 -4.69
CA ARG A 102 14.77 -6.38 -3.82
C ARG A 102 13.97 -6.08 -2.57
N VAL A 103 12.89 -6.83 -2.40
CA VAL A 103 12.21 -6.93 -1.11
C VAL A 103 11.98 -8.40 -0.82
N ALA A 104 12.28 -8.81 0.40
CA ALA A 104 11.99 -10.16 0.84
C ALA A 104 11.59 -10.20 2.30
N LEU A 105 10.75 -11.17 2.65
CA LEU A 105 10.37 -11.45 4.01
C LEU A 105 10.46 -12.95 4.25
N SER A 106 10.77 -13.36 5.48
CA SER A 106 10.65 -14.74 5.96
C SER A 106 10.03 -14.72 7.35
N GLY A 107 8.76 -15.14 7.43
CA GLY A 107 8.00 -15.16 8.68
C GLY A 107 8.65 -16.04 9.75
N THR A 108 9.04 -17.27 9.40
CA THR A 108 9.65 -18.20 10.36
C THR A 108 11.06 -17.78 10.78
N SER A 109 11.86 -17.24 9.86
CA SER A 109 13.22 -16.78 10.18
C SER A 109 13.24 -15.40 10.85
N GLY A 110 12.12 -14.67 10.84
CA GLY A 110 12.02 -13.32 11.40
C GLY A 110 12.85 -12.27 10.65
N PHE A 111 13.08 -12.45 9.35
CA PHE A 111 13.90 -11.54 8.55
C PHE A 111 13.11 -10.78 7.49
N LEU A 112 13.34 -9.47 7.41
CA LEU A 112 12.92 -8.57 6.35
C LEU A 112 14.17 -8.08 5.62
N PHE A 113 14.10 -8.00 4.31
CA PHE A 113 15.20 -7.57 3.45
C PHE A 113 14.72 -6.45 2.54
N VAL A 114 15.52 -5.40 2.45
CA VAL A 114 15.35 -4.26 1.54
C VAL A 114 16.68 -4.02 0.82
N PRO A 115 16.74 -3.27 -0.30
CA PRO A 115 17.99 -3.05 -1.01
C PRO A 115 19.07 -2.48 -0.09
N GLN A 116 20.33 -2.87 -0.31
CA GLN A 116 21.44 -2.35 0.50
C GLN A 116 21.51 -0.81 0.42
N GLY A 117 21.62 -0.15 1.57
CA GLY A 117 21.62 1.31 1.69
C GLY A 117 20.22 1.93 1.62
N TYR A 118 19.17 1.13 1.80
CA TYR A 118 17.80 1.63 1.80
C TYR A 118 17.58 2.70 2.87
N VAL A 119 17.04 3.85 2.46
CA VAL A 119 16.63 4.94 3.36
C VAL A 119 15.17 4.70 3.76
N SER A 120 14.93 4.54 5.07
CA SER A 120 13.61 4.32 5.68
C SER A 120 12.54 5.25 5.09
N GLY A 121 11.40 4.68 4.66
CA GLY A 121 10.29 5.43 4.08
C GLY A 121 10.43 5.76 2.59
N SER A 122 11.57 5.46 1.94
CA SER A 122 11.72 5.64 0.49
C SER A 122 10.85 4.62 -0.28
N PRO A 123 10.25 4.99 -1.42
CA PRO A 123 9.41 4.06 -2.17
C PRO A 123 10.24 2.88 -2.69
N LEU A 124 9.67 1.68 -2.57
CA LEU A 124 10.19 0.45 -3.18
C LEU A 124 9.23 -0.02 -4.28
N SER A 125 9.78 -0.61 -5.34
CA SER A 125 9.02 -1.28 -6.38
C SER A 125 9.81 -2.44 -6.98
N GLY A 126 9.21 -3.63 -7.03
CA GLY A 126 9.85 -4.82 -7.59
C GLY A 126 8.86 -5.94 -7.90
N GLY A 127 9.37 -7.00 -8.54
CA GLY A 127 8.55 -8.14 -8.89
C GLY A 127 9.32 -9.41 -9.24
N ALA A 128 8.58 -10.49 -9.39
CA ALA A 128 9.08 -11.82 -9.76
C ALA A 128 7.99 -12.62 -10.51
N VAL A 129 8.41 -13.55 -11.37
CA VAL A 129 7.51 -14.41 -12.14
C VAL A 129 7.93 -15.87 -11.99
N TRP A 130 6.94 -16.75 -11.80
CA TRP A 130 7.06 -18.19 -11.88
C TRP A 130 6.27 -18.68 -13.09
N ASN A 131 6.97 -19.21 -14.09
CA ASN A 131 6.35 -19.62 -15.34
C ASN A 131 5.64 -20.98 -15.22
N ALA A 132 4.57 -21.16 -16.01
CA ALA A 132 3.88 -22.45 -16.20
C ALA A 132 3.45 -23.11 -14.88
N THR A 133 2.83 -22.34 -13.99
CA THR A 133 2.40 -22.81 -12.68
C THR A 133 1.17 -22.05 -12.19
N THR A 134 0.57 -22.57 -11.12
CA THR A 134 -0.58 -22.01 -10.42
C THR A 134 -0.22 -21.77 -8.96
N LEU A 135 -1.02 -20.99 -8.23
CA LEU A 135 -0.85 -20.82 -6.78
C LEU A 135 -0.90 -22.16 -6.06
N ALA A 136 -1.84 -23.04 -6.47
CA ALA A 136 -1.92 -24.40 -5.96
C ALA A 136 -0.66 -25.22 -6.28
N GLY A 137 -0.13 -25.12 -7.50
CA GLY A 137 1.12 -25.75 -7.90
C GLY A 137 2.32 -25.27 -7.08
N LEU A 138 2.32 -23.98 -6.72
CA LEU A 138 3.30 -23.38 -5.82
C LEU A 138 2.99 -23.60 -4.33
N GLY A 139 1.90 -24.30 -4.00
CA GLY A 139 1.44 -24.53 -2.63
C GLY A 139 1.24 -23.23 -1.84
N ALA A 140 0.89 -22.13 -2.52
CA ALA A 140 0.50 -20.87 -1.90
C ALA A 140 -1.03 -20.84 -1.72
N THR A 141 -1.47 -20.48 -0.52
CA THR A 141 -2.90 -20.43 -0.17
C THR A 141 -3.42 -19.01 -0.34
N PRO A 142 -4.50 -18.79 -1.13
CA PRO A 142 -5.14 -17.48 -1.25
C PRO A 142 -5.50 -16.88 0.11
N GLY A 143 -5.25 -15.59 0.30
CA GLY A 143 -5.43 -14.90 1.58
C GLY A 143 -4.62 -13.62 1.69
N THR A 144 -4.80 -12.91 2.81
CA THR A 144 -4.02 -11.72 3.16
C THR A 144 -3.17 -12.03 4.38
N TYR A 145 -1.86 -11.85 4.25
CA TYR A 145 -0.86 -12.15 5.28
C TYR A 145 -0.14 -10.85 5.62
N VAL A 146 -0.19 -10.45 6.89
CA VAL A 146 0.32 -9.16 7.35
C VAL A 146 1.37 -9.39 8.42
N TRP A 147 2.57 -8.88 8.19
CA TRP A 147 3.62 -8.78 9.19
C TRP A 147 3.72 -7.34 9.66
N THR A 148 3.72 -7.13 10.96
CA THR A 148 3.66 -5.81 11.60
C THR A 148 4.81 -5.62 12.57
N TRP A 149 5.27 -4.38 12.69
CA TRP A 149 6.28 -3.97 13.67
C TRP A 149 6.05 -2.54 14.14
N GLY A 150 6.73 -2.16 15.23
CA GLY A 150 6.67 -0.83 15.78
C GLY A 150 5.31 -0.42 16.35
N THR A 151 5.25 0.82 16.84
CA THR A 151 4.07 1.45 17.43
C THR A 151 4.11 2.96 17.16
N GLY A 152 2.94 3.62 17.21
CA GLY A 152 2.87 5.08 17.01
C GLY A 152 3.42 5.52 15.65
N LEU A 153 4.28 6.53 15.64
CA LEU A 153 4.88 7.07 14.40
C LEU A 153 5.81 6.08 13.67
N ASN A 154 6.26 5.04 14.36
CA ASN A 154 7.13 4.01 13.80
C ASN A 154 6.41 2.68 13.54
N ALA A 155 5.07 2.66 13.69
CA ALA A 155 4.28 1.49 13.32
C ALA A 155 4.28 1.29 11.81
N ASP A 156 4.49 0.06 11.37
CA ASP A 156 4.45 -0.26 9.96
C ASP A 156 4.18 -1.75 9.66
N SER A 157 4.00 -2.08 8.38
CA SER A 157 3.66 -3.43 7.94
C SER A 157 4.18 -3.80 6.55
N PHE A 158 4.38 -5.11 6.36
CA PHE A 158 4.49 -5.75 5.06
C PHE A 158 3.24 -6.62 4.86
N THR A 159 2.51 -6.39 3.78
CA THR A 159 1.30 -7.16 3.44
C THR A 159 1.53 -7.97 2.18
N LEU A 160 1.36 -9.29 2.24
CA LEU A 160 1.25 -10.16 1.07
C LEU A 160 -0.22 -10.51 0.83
N ARG A 161 -0.74 -10.18 -0.35
CA ARG A 161 -2.07 -10.57 -0.80
C ARG A 161 -1.94 -11.63 -1.87
N VAL A 162 -2.44 -12.83 -1.59
CA VAL A 162 -2.44 -13.97 -2.50
C VAL A 162 -3.84 -14.13 -3.08
N SER A 163 -4.01 -14.02 -4.40
CA SER A 163 -5.31 -14.07 -5.07
C SER A 163 -5.28 -14.84 -6.38
N LEU A 164 -6.39 -15.51 -6.73
CA LEU A 164 -6.50 -16.31 -7.97
C LEU A 164 -6.49 -15.48 -9.26
N ALA A 165 -6.45 -14.16 -9.16
CA ALA A 165 -6.39 -13.23 -10.29
C ALA A 165 -5.78 -11.91 -9.83
N PRO A 166 -5.24 -11.10 -10.75
CA PRO A 166 -4.83 -9.73 -10.44
C PRO A 166 -6.06 -8.92 -10.01
N ALA A 167 -5.95 -8.19 -8.90
CA ALA A 167 -7.04 -7.39 -8.34
C ALA A 167 -6.61 -5.93 -8.12
N PRO A 168 -7.50 -4.94 -8.30
CA PRO A 168 -7.19 -3.56 -7.97
C PRO A 168 -7.00 -3.41 -6.46
N TYR A 169 -6.19 -2.43 -6.06
CA TYR A 169 -6.03 -2.05 -4.67
C TYR A 169 -5.93 -0.53 -4.58
N VAL A 170 -7.06 0.08 -4.23
CA VAL A 170 -7.21 1.53 -4.20
C VAL A 170 -7.16 2.02 -2.76
N THR A 171 -6.27 2.96 -2.49
CA THR A 171 -6.21 3.71 -1.24
C THR A 171 -6.56 5.18 -1.50
N ALA A 172 -7.02 5.87 -0.46
CA ALA A 172 -7.35 7.29 -0.53
C ALA A 172 -6.56 8.06 0.54
N THR A 173 -5.95 9.18 0.14
CA THR A 173 -5.48 10.19 1.10
C THR A 173 -6.36 11.42 1.00
N GLN A 174 -6.68 12.02 2.14
CA GLN A 174 -7.46 13.26 2.21
C GLN A 174 -6.63 14.32 2.91
N THR A 175 -6.55 15.49 2.29
CA THR A 175 -6.03 16.70 2.91
C THR A 175 -7.12 17.75 2.95
N VAL A 176 -7.05 18.62 3.95
CA VAL A 176 -7.98 19.73 4.10
C VAL A 176 -7.20 21.01 4.31
N ALA A 177 -7.62 22.07 3.63
CA ALA A 177 -7.05 23.39 3.73
C ALA A 177 -8.15 24.46 3.79
N GLY A 178 -7.88 25.58 4.46
CA GLY A 178 -8.83 26.67 4.63
C GLY A 178 -9.01 27.05 6.10
N ALA A 179 -9.99 27.91 6.36
CA ALA A 179 -10.33 28.35 7.71
C ALA A 179 -11.53 27.55 8.25
N PHE A 180 -11.39 27.02 9.47
CA PHE A 180 -12.41 26.22 10.13
C PHE A 180 -13.23 27.06 11.12
N ILE A 181 -13.81 28.15 10.61
CA ILE A 181 -14.74 29.01 11.35
C ILE A 181 -16.07 29.10 10.60
N PRO A 182 -17.19 29.34 11.30
CA PRO A 182 -18.50 29.41 10.65
C PRO A 182 -18.53 30.40 9.48
N GLY A 183 -19.07 29.97 8.34
CA GLY A 183 -19.19 30.78 7.12
C GLY A 183 -17.95 30.83 6.22
N SER A 184 -16.82 30.22 6.61
CA SER A 184 -15.64 30.10 5.74
C SER A 184 -15.70 28.88 4.83
N THR A 185 -14.92 28.92 3.74
CA THR A 185 -14.74 27.78 2.82
C THR A 185 -13.51 26.96 3.22
N ALA A 186 -13.68 25.64 3.23
CA ALA A 186 -12.59 24.67 3.30
C ALA A 186 -12.54 23.83 2.02
N THR A 187 -11.34 23.51 1.56
CA THR A 187 -11.10 22.65 0.40
C THR A 187 -10.61 21.29 0.90
N TYR A 188 -11.37 20.24 0.57
CA TYR A 188 -10.98 18.86 0.79
C TYR A 188 -10.41 18.29 -0.50
N THR A 189 -9.13 17.91 -0.49
CA THR A 189 -8.47 17.27 -1.62
C THR A 189 -8.34 15.78 -1.33
N LEU A 190 -8.89 14.94 -2.20
CA LEU A 190 -8.80 13.49 -2.11
C LEU A 190 -7.96 12.94 -3.26
N VAL A 191 -6.94 12.15 -2.93
CA VAL A 191 -6.09 11.46 -3.90
C VAL A 191 -6.34 9.97 -3.80
N LEU A 192 -6.89 9.39 -4.87
CA LEU A 192 -7.05 7.95 -5.01
C LEU A 192 -5.81 7.37 -5.70
N THR A 193 -5.21 6.35 -5.10
CA THR A 193 -4.05 5.65 -5.66
C THR A 193 -4.38 4.18 -5.83
N ASN A 194 -4.30 3.67 -7.06
CA ASN A 194 -4.34 2.23 -7.31
C ASN A 194 -2.91 1.69 -7.37
N SER A 195 -2.52 0.89 -6.39
CA SER A 195 -1.24 0.19 -6.38
C SER A 195 -1.37 -1.32 -6.60
N GLY A 196 -2.58 -1.80 -6.89
CA GLY A 196 -2.83 -3.20 -7.25
C GLY A 196 -2.48 -3.51 -8.72
N PRO A 197 -2.30 -4.79 -9.06
CA PRO A 197 -1.92 -5.24 -10.41
C PRO A 197 -3.03 -5.12 -11.48
N ALA A 198 -4.26 -4.81 -11.10
CA ALA A 198 -5.37 -4.65 -12.05
C ALA A 198 -5.98 -3.25 -12.00
N ALA A 199 -6.57 -2.83 -13.12
CA ALA A 199 -7.41 -1.65 -13.17
C ALA A 199 -8.71 -1.86 -12.38
N LEU A 200 -9.22 -0.80 -11.77
CA LEU A 200 -10.56 -0.82 -11.19
C LEU A 200 -11.60 -0.86 -12.33
N ALA A 201 -12.50 -1.84 -12.29
CA ALA A 201 -13.62 -1.90 -13.22
C ALA A 201 -14.59 -0.74 -12.96
N ASN A 202 -15.23 -0.24 -14.03
CA ASN A 202 -16.32 0.73 -13.91
C ASN A 202 -17.59 -0.01 -13.49
N ASN A 203 -18.00 0.15 -12.24
CA ASN A 203 -19.13 -0.57 -11.68
C ASN A 203 -20.39 0.31 -11.73
N PRO A 204 -21.60 -0.27 -11.73
CA PRO A 204 -22.79 0.53 -11.52
C PRO A 204 -22.76 1.22 -10.14
N GLY A 205 -22.99 2.53 -10.10
CA GLY A 205 -23.07 3.31 -8.85
C GLY A 205 -21.85 4.20 -8.62
N ASN A 206 -21.62 4.55 -7.34
CA ASN A 206 -20.48 5.35 -6.90
C ASN A 206 -19.35 4.43 -6.43
N GLU A 207 -18.18 4.50 -7.05
CA GLU A 207 -17.00 3.71 -6.65
C GLU A 207 -16.27 4.30 -5.45
N PHE A 208 -16.50 5.58 -5.16
CA PHE A 208 -15.96 6.26 -4.01
C PHE A 208 -16.96 7.28 -3.48
N THR A 209 -17.13 7.33 -2.16
CA THR A 209 -17.97 8.31 -1.47
C THR A 209 -17.18 8.95 -0.33
N ASN A 210 -17.10 10.27 -0.33
CA ASN A 210 -16.58 11.07 0.78
C ASN A 210 -17.73 11.79 1.48
N VAL A 211 -17.99 11.42 2.73
CA VAL A 211 -19.00 12.06 3.58
C VAL A 211 -18.35 13.25 4.27
N LEU A 212 -18.93 14.44 4.11
CA LEU A 212 -18.39 15.64 4.75
C LEU A 212 -18.72 15.66 6.25
N PRO A 213 -17.85 16.24 7.09
CA PRO A 213 -18.16 16.44 8.51
C PRO A 213 -19.43 17.27 8.71
N ALA A 214 -20.10 17.05 9.85
CA ALA A 214 -21.25 17.87 10.24
C ALA A 214 -20.86 19.36 10.33
N GLY A 215 -21.76 20.24 9.90
CA GLY A 215 -21.52 21.69 9.85
C GLY A 215 -20.79 22.19 8.60
N VAL A 216 -20.39 21.29 7.69
CA VAL A 216 -19.85 21.66 6.36
C VAL A 216 -20.93 21.49 5.30
N THR A 217 -21.23 22.56 4.58
CA THR A 217 -22.10 22.51 3.40
C THR A 217 -21.25 22.39 2.15
N LEU A 218 -21.53 21.38 1.31
CA LEU A 218 -20.84 21.22 0.02
C LEU A 218 -21.14 22.42 -0.89
N VAL A 219 -20.10 23.10 -1.37
CA VAL A 219 -20.21 24.21 -2.33
C VAL A 219 -20.06 23.68 -3.75
N SER A 220 -19.01 22.92 -4.02
CA SER A 220 -18.73 22.29 -5.31
C SER A 220 -17.84 21.06 -5.13
N ALA A 221 -17.83 20.18 -6.14
CA ALA A 221 -16.91 19.06 -6.23
C ALA A 221 -16.43 18.91 -7.68
N THR A 222 -15.14 18.63 -7.86
CA THR A 222 -14.54 18.35 -9.16
C THR A 222 -13.65 17.12 -9.04
N ALA A 223 -13.42 16.45 -10.16
CA ALA A 223 -12.52 15.31 -10.25
C ALA A 223 -11.52 15.53 -11.40
N SER A 224 -10.26 15.14 -11.19
CA SER A 224 -9.24 15.13 -12.25
C SER A 224 -9.43 13.96 -13.23
N SER A 225 -10.11 12.90 -12.78
CA SER A 225 -10.54 11.77 -13.60
C SER A 225 -11.95 11.38 -13.22
N GLY A 226 -12.77 11.11 -14.23
CA GLY A 226 -14.15 10.71 -14.07
C GLY A 226 -15.14 11.82 -13.73
N THR A 227 -16.30 11.44 -13.21
CA THR A 227 -17.44 12.28 -12.92
C THR A 227 -17.59 12.43 -11.42
N ALA A 228 -17.42 13.65 -10.92
CA ALA A 228 -17.80 13.99 -9.56
C ALA A 228 -19.33 14.22 -9.50
N VAL A 229 -20.01 13.56 -8.57
CA VAL A 229 -21.42 13.79 -8.26
C VAL A 229 -21.49 14.44 -6.87
N ALA A 230 -22.07 15.63 -6.82
CA ALA A 230 -22.27 16.40 -5.59
C ALA A 230 -23.69 16.17 -5.06
N ASN A 231 -23.82 15.46 -3.94
CA ASN A 231 -25.09 15.35 -3.22
C ASN A 231 -25.01 16.19 -1.94
N ARG A 232 -26.16 16.62 -1.37
CA ARG A 232 -26.16 17.36 -0.11
C ARG A 232 -25.45 16.52 0.97
N ASN A 233 -24.27 16.99 1.40
CA ASN A 233 -23.39 16.41 2.43
C ASN A 233 -22.45 15.27 1.99
N ALA A 234 -22.35 14.95 0.69
CA ALA A 234 -21.38 13.96 0.19
C ALA A 234 -20.90 14.27 -1.23
N ALA A 235 -19.61 14.07 -1.46
CA ALA A 235 -19.03 14.04 -2.80
C ALA A 235 -18.78 12.58 -3.21
N ALA A 236 -19.25 12.19 -4.38
CA ALA A 236 -19.01 10.87 -4.97
C ALA A 236 -18.21 10.99 -6.28
N MET A 237 -17.41 9.98 -6.62
CA MET A 237 -16.72 9.90 -7.92
C MET A 237 -17.08 8.62 -8.68
N ASN A 238 -17.26 8.75 -10.00
CA ASN A 238 -17.43 7.67 -10.97
C ASN A 238 -16.35 7.77 -12.05
N GLN A 239 -15.66 6.69 -12.43
CA GLN A 239 -14.61 6.75 -13.47
C GLN A 239 -15.21 6.89 -14.88
N GLY A 240 -15.40 8.13 -15.31
CA GLY A 240 -15.84 8.51 -16.65
C GLY A 240 -15.04 7.90 -17.81
N ARG A 241 -15.78 7.36 -18.77
CA ARG A 241 -15.37 6.72 -20.03
C ARG A 241 -14.33 7.54 -20.80
N ARG A 242 -13.18 6.95 -21.15
CA ARG A 242 -12.50 7.28 -22.41
C ARG A 242 -12.76 6.16 -23.40
N SER A 243 -13.62 6.44 -24.38
CA SER A 243 -13.73 5.65 -25.60
C SER A 243 -12.34 5.56 -26.23
N ARG A 244 -11.89 4.34 -26.52
CA ARG A 244 -10.81 4.15 -27.48
C ARG A 244 -11.31 4.71 -28.82
N SER A 245 -10.63 5.73 -29.33
CA SER A 245 -10.53 5.99 -30.77
C SER A 245 -9.39 5.16 -31.32
#